data_AF-A0A6A7KSV9-F1
#
_entry.id   AF-A0A6A7KSV9-F1
#
_cell.length_a   1.000
_cell.length_b   1.000
_cell.length_c   1.000
_cell.angle_alpha   90.00
_cell.angle_beta   90.00
_cell.angle_gamma   90.00
#
_symmetry.space_group_name_H-M   'P 1'
#
loop_
_entity.id
_entity.type
_entity.pdbx_description
1 polymer ?
#
loop_
_entity_poly.entity_id
_entity_poly.type
_entity_poly.pdbx_seq_one_letter_code
_entity_poly.pdbx_strand_id
1 'polypeptide(L)'
;MWSLFNKRRDLDAEVYGKLRPGDLYGADDRMGRPPELFVRYLLLGNASLLAFAAVVLARIAGEAPAQEEFRAAVWLTSIGMAITAVAWLMLRLSRTGEARAISRNIGNVAASEPLPAVQALMKKAAIKKMLAFRLMIVSALSGFIAVYAGVKGLFML
;
A
#
# COMPACT_ATOMS: atom_id res chain seq x y z
N MET A 1 13.18 24.60 26.51
CA MET A 1 11.99 24.39 25.65
C MET A 1 12.29 23.24 24.69
N TRP A 2 11.96 22.01 25.07
CA TRP A 2 12.23 20.82 24.26
C TRP A 2 11.23 20.82 23.10
N SER A 3 11.68 21.13 21.88
CA SER A 3 10.78 21.32 20.75
C SER A 3 10.12 20.00 20.33
N LEU A 4 8.87 20.06 19.87
CA LEU A 4 8.14 18.91 19.32
C LEU A 4 8.92 18.18 18.22
N PHE A 5 9.84 18.87 17.53
CA PHE A 5 10.74 18.31 16.54
C PHE A 5 11.77 17.34 17.12
N ASN A 6 12.36 17.64 18.28
CA ASN A 6 13.28 16.72 18.95
C ASN A 6 12.55 15.46 19.39
N LYS A 7 11.34 15.60 19.96
CA LYS A 7 10.52 14.45 20.39
C LYS A 7 10.15 13.54 19.21
N ARG A 8 9.83 14.10 18.04
CA ARG A 8 9.52 13.34 16.81
C ARG A 8 10.76 12.65 16.24
N ARG A 9 11.92 13.30 16.31
CA ARG A 9 13.22 12.72 15.91
C ARG A 9 13.62 11.58 16.82
N ASP A 10 13.40 11.71 18.12
CA ASP A 10 13.72 10.68 19.11
C ASP A 10 12.79 9.47 18.97
N LEU A 11 11.48 9.68 18.74
CA LEU A 11 10.53 8.63 18.38
C LEU A 11 10.88 7.92 17.07
N ASP A 12 11.28 8.69 16.04
CA ASP A 12 11.74 8.11 14.78
C ASP A 12 13.04 7.31 14.96
N ALA A 13 13.96 7.76 15.83
CA ALA A 13 15.19 7.04 16.16
C ALA A 13 14.90 5.78 16.97
N GLU A 14 13.90 5.81 17.86
CA GLU A 14 13.48 4.65 18.65
C GLU A 14 12.83 3.57 17.78
N VAL A 15 11.97 3.96 16.84
CA VAL A 15 11.24 3.04 15.95
C VAL A 15 12.11 2.55 14.78
N TYR A 16 12.91 3.43 14.17
CA TYR A 16 13.66 3.12 12.95
C TYR A 16 15.17 2.97 13.16
N GLY A 17 15.74 3.43 14.29
CA GLY A 17 17.18 3.36 14.56
C GLY A 17 17.69 1.94 14.82
N LYS A 18 16.79 1.00 15.13
CA LYS A 18 17.12 -0.43 15.29
C LYS A 18 17.06 -1.23 14.00
N LEU A 19 16.61 -0.64 12.89
CA LEU A 19 16.44 -1.35 11.61
C LEU A 19 17.80 -1.68 10.98
N ARG A 20 18.04 -2.97 10.76
CA ARG A 20 19.18 -3.49 10.01
C ARG A 20 18.78 -3.80 8.57
N PRO A 21 19.68 -3.65 7.60
CA PRO A 21 19.45 -4.13 6.24
C PRO A 21 19.08 -5.63 6.26
N GLY A 22 17.93 -5.99 5.68
CA GLY A 22 17.35 -7.33 5.80
C GLY A 22 16.08 -7.34 6.68
N ASP A 23 15.96 -6.49 7.69
CA ASP A 23 14.81 -6.54 8.61
C ASP A 23 13.47 -6.18 7.93
N LEU A 24 13.49 -5.48 6.79
CA LEU A 24 12.26 -5.06 6.13
C LEU A 24 11.68 -6.17 5.24
N TYR A 25 12.50 -6.98 4.57
CA TYR A 25 12.01 -8.01 3.65
C TYR A 25 12.71 -9.38 3.76
N GLY A 26 13.66 -9.57 4.69
CA GLY A 26 14.45 -10.81 4.82
C GLY A 26 15.11 -11.03 6.20
N ALA A 27 14.41 -11.77 7.06
CA ALA A 27 14.99 -12.56 8.16
C ALA A 27 14.06 -13.73 8.58
N ASP A 28 12.75 -13.59 8.40
CA ASP A 28 11.78 -14.65 8.69
C ASP A 28 10.93 -15.02 7.46
N ASP A 29 11.40 -16.03 6.72
CA ASP A 29 10.58 -16.78 5.75
C ASP A 29 9.45 -17.58 6.43
N ARG A 30 9.37 -17.59 7.77
CA ARG A 30 8.44 -18.41 8.55
C ARG A 30 7.10 -17.74 8.89
N MET A 31 6.92 -16.42 8.66
CA MET A 31 5.72 -15.68 9.13
C MET A 31 4.96 -14.84 8.09
N GLY A 32 5.43 -14.61 6.88
CA GLY A 32 4.83 -13.54 6.06
C GLY A 32 4.83 -13.78 4.58
N ARG A 33 3.67 -14.11 4.00
CA ARG A 33 3.43 -13.88 2.57
C ARG A 33 3.84 -12.45 2.24
N PRO A 34 4.69 -12.20 1.22
CA PRO A 34 5.18 -10.85 0.94
C PRO A 34 4.00 -9.89 0.75
N PRO A 35 4.06 -8.66 1.31
CA PRO A 35 2.98 -7.66 1.17
C PRO A 35 2.59 -7.40 -0.28
N GLU A 36 3.51 -7.67 -1.20
CA GLU A 36 3.31 -7.67 -2.65
C GLU A 36 2.17 -8.61 -3.11
N LEU A 37 1.96 -9.76 -2.45
CA LEU A 37 0.85 -10.68 -2.75
C LEU A 37 -0.51 -10.05 -2.42
N PHE A 38 -0.63 -9.39 -1.27
CA PHE A 38 -1.87 -8.71 -0.89
C PHE A 38 -2.22 -7.58 -1.85
N VAL A 39 -1.21 -6.81 -2.28
CA VAL A 39 -1.38 -5.78 -3.31
C VAL A 39 -1.84 -6.38 -4.64
N ARG A 40 -1.28 -7.54 -5.05
CA ARG A 40 -1.75 -8.25 -6.26
C ARG A 40 -3.21 -8.68 -6.15
N TYR A 41 -3.61 -9.25 -5.01
CA TYR A 41 -5.01 -9.62 -4.79
C TYR A 41 -5.94 -8.40 -4.77
N LEU A 42 -5.51 -7.27 -4.20
CA LEU A 42 -6.27 -6.03 -4.25
C LEU A 42 -6.39 -5.48 -5.67
N LEU A 43 -5.34 -5.55 -6.50
CA LEU A 43 -5.42 -5.16 -7.91
C LEU A 43 -6.41 -6.04 -8.66
N LEU A 44 -6.32 -7.36 -8.50
CA LEU A 44 -7.24 -8.31 -9.14
C LEU A 44 -8.68 -8.10 -8.68
N GLY A 45 -8.89 -7.86 -7.39
CA GLY A 45 -10.22 -7.59 -6.82
C GLY A 45 -10.83 -6.30 -7.36
N ASN A 46 -10.07 -5.19 -7.35
CA ASN A 46 -10.53 -3.92 -7.91
C ASN A 46 -10.81 -4.03 -9.42
N ALA A 47 -9.94 -4.72 -10.18
CA ALA A 47 -10.12 -4.90 -11.62
C ALA A 47 -11.39 -5.71 -11.95
N SER A 48 -11.62 -6.79 -11.19
CA SER A 48 -12.81 -7.63 -11.36
C SER A 48 -14.09 -6.86 -11.03
N LEU A 49 -14.09 -6.10 -9.92
CA LEU A 49 -15.24 -5.31 -9.50
C LEU A 49 -15.53 -4.16 -10.46
N LEU A 50 -14.48 -3.48 -10.95
CA LEU A 50 -14.59 -2.45 -11.97
C LEU A 50 -15.19 -3.00 -13.26
N ALA A 51 -14.67 -4.13 -13.75
CA ALA A 51 -15.17 -4.78 -14.96
C ALA A 51 -16.66 -5.15 -14.81
N PHE A 52 -17.03 -5.76 -13.68
CA PHE A 52 -18.42 -6.08 -13.38
C PHE A 52 -19.31 -4.82 -13.38
N ALA A 53 -18.96 -3.81 -12.58
CA ALA A 53 -19.75 -2.59 -12.44
C ALA A 53 -19.87 -1.83 -13.77
N ALA A 54 -18.80 -1.79 -14.56
CA ALA A 54 -18.80 -1.14 -15.88
C ALA A 54 -19.68 -1.88 -16.89
N VAL A 55 -19.62 -3.22 -16.91
CA VAL A 55 -20.49 -4.04 -17.77
C VAL A 55 -21.96 -3.84 -17.41
N VAL A 56 -22.30 -3.85 -16.11
CA VAL A 56 -23.68 -3.64 -15.67
C VAL A 56 -24.14 -2.21 -15.98
N LEU A 57 -23.32 -1.19 -15.69
CA LEU A 57 -23.63 0.20 -16.01
C LEU A 57 -23.93 0.41 -17.50
N ALA A 58 -23.20 -0.27 -18.39
CA ALA A 58 -23.42 -0.20 -19.84
C ALA A 58 -24.75 -0.84 -20.30
N ARG A 59 -25.43 -1.59 -19.44
CA ARG A 59 -26.70 -2.26 -19.72
C ARG A 59 -27.91 -1.56 -19.08
N ILE A 60 -27.69 -0.59 -18.20
CA ILE A 60 -28.75 0.13 -17.49
C ILE A 60 -29.24 1.31 -18.33
N ALA A 61 -30.56 1.53 -18.35
CA ALA A 61 -31.14 2.70 -18.98
C ALA A 61 -30.67 3.99 -18.29
N GLY A 62 -30.38 5.03 -19.08
CA GLY A 62 -29.71 6.26 -18.63
C GLY A 62 -30.48 7.16 -17.65
N GLU A 63 -31.63 6.72 -17.15
CA GLU A 63 -32.47 7.44 -16.17
C GLU A 63 -32.87 6.55 -14.99
N ALA A 64 -32.40 5.31 -14.93
CA ALA A 64 -32.74 4.40 -13.84
C ALA A 64 -31.98 4.77 -12.55
N PRO A 65 -32.61 4.68 -11.36
CA PRO A 65 -31.94 4.96 -10.08
C PRO A 65 -30.72 4.06 -9.84
N ALA A 66 -30.70 2.85 -10.42
CA ALA A 66 -29.55 1.95 -10.39
C ALA A 66 -28.29 2.55 -11.06
N GLN A 67 -28.45 3.44 -12.05
CA GLN A 67 -27.32 3.98 -12.80
C GLN A 67 -26.37 4.82 -11.93
N GLU A 68 -26.92 5.61 -11.01
CA GLU A 68 -26.10 6.45 -10.10
C GLU A 68 -25.24 5.58 -9.18
N GLU A 69 -25.81 4.51 -8.63
CA GLU A 69 -25.13 3.56 -7.75
C GLU A 69 -24.00 2.82 -8.48
N PHE A 70 -24.26 2.34 -9.70
CA PHE A 70 -23.22 1.69 -10.52
C PHE A 70 -22.14 2.67 -10.98
N ARG A 71 -22.48 3.92 -11.26
CA ARG A 71 -21.49 4.97 -11.58
C ARG A 71 -20.59 5.26 -10.39
N ALA A 72 -21.15 5.33 -9.18
CA ALA A 72 -20.39 5.46 -7.94
C ALA A 72 -19.47 4.25 -7.71
N ALA A 73 -19.97 3.03 -7.93
CA ALA A 73 -19.17 1.81 -7.83
C ALA A 73 -17.98 1.79 -8.81
N VAL A 74 -18.19 2.19 -10.08
CA VAL A 74 -17.13 2.33 -11.10
C VAL A 74 -16.10 3.38 -10.68
N TRP A 75 -16.54 4.52 -10.15
CA TRP A 75 -15.64 5.58 -9.70
C TRP A 75 -14.78 5.14 -8.51
N LEU A 76 -15.41 4.55 -7.49
CA LEU A 76 -14.75 4.07 -6.27
C LEU A 76 -13.73 2.96 -6.56
N THR A 77 -14.07 2.02 -7.45
CA THR A 77 -13.13 0.97 -7.87
C THR A 77 -11.97 1.51 -8.69
N SER A 78 -12.22 2.49 -9.56
CA SER A 78 -11.17 3.15 -10.34
C SER A 78 -10.16 3.85 -9.43
N ILE A 79 -10.65 4.59 -8.41
CA ILE A 79 -9.81 5.21 -7.39
C ILE A 79 -9.05 4.15 -6.58
N GLY A 80 -9.73 3.10 -6.12
CA GLY A 80 -9.10 2.00 -5.38
C GLY A 80 -7.96 1.35 -6.15
N MET A 81 -8.16 1.13 -7.45
CA MET A 81 -7.13 0.59 -8.34
C MET A 81 -5.92 1.52 -8.47
N ALA A 82 -6.15 2.83 -8.64
CA ALA A 82 -5.07 3.82 -8.67
C ALA A 82 -4.28 3.85 -7.35
N ILE A 83 -4.98 3.85 -6.20
CA ILE A 83 -4.36 3.82 -4.87
C ILE A 83 -3.53 2.53 -4.69
N THR A 84 -4.06 1.39 -5.12
CA THR A 84 -3.36 0.11 -5.04
C THR A 84 -2.11 0.09 -5.92
N ALA A 85 -2.15 0.69 -7.11
CA ALA A 85 -0.98 0.83 -7.97
C ALA A 85 0.11 1.71 -7.32
N VAL A 86 -0.28 2.79 -6.64
CA VAL A 86 0.67 3.61 -5.85
C VAL A 86 1.25 2.82 -4.67
N ALA A 87 0.44 2.02 -3.97
CA ALA A 87 0.92 1.14 -2.90
C ALA A 87 1.93 0.11 -3.43
N TRP A 88 1.67 -0.47 -4.59
CA TRP A 88 2.60 -1.38 -5.27
C TRP A 88 3.94 -0.71 -5.60
N LEU A 89 3.88 0.50 -6.15
CA LEU A 89 5.07 1.28 -6.46
C LEU A 89 5.87 1.61 -5.20
N MET A 90 5.20 1.98 -4.11
CA MET A 90 5.81 2.24 -2.80
C MET A 90 6.54 1.02 -2.25
N LEU A 91 5.95 -0.19 -2.37
CA LEU A 91 6.62 -1.44 -1.98
C LEU A 91 7.85 -1.72 -2.85
N ARG A 92 7.76 -1.55 -4.17
CA ARG A 92 8.94 -1.69 -5.07
C ARG A 92 10.04 -0.70 -4.73
N LEU A 93 9.70 0.56 -4.47
CA LEU A 93 10.65 1.60 -4.07
C LEU A 93 11.24 1.38 -2.67
N SER A 94 10.51 0.70 -1.79
CA SER A 94 10.99 0.28 -0.48
C SER A 94 11.99 -0.87 -0.61
N ARG A 95 11.66 -1.91 -1.37
CA ARG A 95 12.53 -3.06 -1.63
C ARG A 95 13.83 -2.69 -2.34
N THR A 96 13.77 -1.82 -3.34
CA THR A 96 14.98 -1.27 -3.99
C THR A 96 15.82 -0.42 -3.05
N GLY A 97 15.18 0.31 -2.13
CA GLY A 97 15.87 1.07 -1.08
C GLY A 97 16.64 0.16 -0.12
N GLU A 98 16.02 -0.92 0.33
CA GLU A 98 16.67 -1.93 1.16
C GLU A 98 17.77 -2.67 0.40
N ALA A 99 17.55 -3.10 -0.85
CA ALA A 99 18.58 -3.75 -1.65
C ALA A 99 19.83 -2.86 -1.82
N ARG A 100 19.65 -1.54 -2.00
CA ARG A 100 20.76 -0.57 -1.99
C ARG A 100 21.41 -0.40 -0.62
N ALA A 101 20.64 -0.53 0.46
CA ALA A 101 21.16 -0.48 1.82
C ALA A 101 22.02 -1.72 2.11
N ILE A 102 21.55 -2.91 1.71
CA ILE A 102 22.27 -4.17 1.80
C ILE A 102 23.57 -4.08 1.00
N SER A 103 23.52 -3.69 -0.28
CA SER A 103 24.72 -3.63 -1.12
C SER A 103 25.79 -2.67 -0.59
N ARG A 104 25.38 -1.56 0.04
CA ARG A 104 26.29 -0.61 0.70
C ARG A 104 26.83 -1.10 2.04
N ASN A 105 26.16 -2.04 2.69
CA ASN A 105 26.56 -2.58 4.00
C ASN A 105 27.43 -3.85 3.89
N ILE A 106 27.42 -4.55 2.75
CA ILE A 106 28.27 -5.74 2.48
C ILE A 106 29.78 -5.44 2.60
N GLY A 107 30.20 -4.18 2.40
CA GLY A 107 31.60 -3.78 2.59
C GLY A 107 32.02 -3.49 4.04
N ASN A 108 31.07 -3.38 4.97
CA ASN A 108 31.29 -2.87 6.33
C ASN A 108 30.91 -3.89 7.44
N VAL A 109 31.01 -5.19 7.15
CA VAL A 109 30.63 -6.31 8.04
C VAL A 109 31.35 -6.26 9.41
N ALA A 110 32.44 -5.52 9.54
CA ALA A 110 33.19 -5.34 10.79
C ALA A 110 32.60 -4.26 11.74
N ALA A 111 31.68 -3.41 11.28
CA ALA A 111 31.04 -2.39 12.12
C ALA A 111 29.74 -2.93 12.73
N SER A 112 29.64 -2.91 14.06
CA SER A 112 28.43 -3.29 14.80
C SER A 112 27.24 -2.35 14.54
N GLU A 113 27.49 -1.18 13.93
CA GLU A 113 26.50 -0.17 13.63
C GLU A 113 26.42 0.13 12.11
N PRO A 114 25.21 0.14 11.52
CA PRO A 114 25.04 0.51 10.12
C PRO A 114 25.39 1.99 9.93
N LEU A 115 26.12 2.29 8.85
CA LEU A 115 26.47 3.67 8.45
C LEU A 115 25.24 4.60 8.46
N PRO A 116 25.39 5.89 8.82
CA PRO A 116 24.28 6.84 8.85
C PRO A 116 23.55 6.97 7.50
N ALA A 117 24.28 6.80 6.38
CA ALA A 117 23.69 6.77 5.04
C ALA A 117 22.82 5.53 4.78
N VAL A 118 23.18 4.38 5.37
CA VAL A 118 22.41 3.12 5.30
C VAL A 118 21.16 3.24 6.17
N GLN A 119 21.28 3.79 7.38
CA GLN A 119 20.15 4.06 8.27
C GLN A 119 19.12 5.00 7.61
N ALA A 120 19.56 6.06 6.93
CA ALA A 120 18.67 6.97 6.22
C ALA A 120 17.90 6.28 5.07
N LEU A 121 18.54 5.35 4.35
CA LEU A 121 17.89 4.54 3.31
C LEU A 121 16.87 3.57 3.91
N MET A 122 17.22 2.90 5.01
CA MET A 122 16.34 1.99 5.73
C MET A 122 15.12 2.71 6.30
N LYS A 123 15.29 3.88 6.92
CA LYS A 123 14.19 4.73 7.39
C LYS A 123 13.24 5.10 6.26
N LYS A 124 13.78 5.55 5.11
CA LYS A 124 12.95 5.86 3.92
C LYS A 124 12.21 4.63 3.40
N ALA A 125 12.85 3.46 3.37
CA ALA A 125 12.23 2.21 2.93
C ALA A 125 11.10 1.77 3.89
N ALA A 126 11.31 1.88 5.20
CA ALA A 126 10.31 1.56 6.22
C ALA A 126 9.08 2.48 6.15
N ILE A 127 9.29 3.79 6.01
CA ILE A 127 8.21 4.77 5.84
C ILE A 127 7.38 4.45 4.59
N LYS A 128 8.02 4.15 3.45
CA LYS A 128 7.32 3.75 2.22
C LYS A 128 6.50 2.48 2.40
N LYS A 129 7.05 1.49 3.11
CA LYS A 129 6.34 0.23 3.42
C LYS A 129 5.10 0.50 4.29
N MET A 130 5.24 1.31 5.35
CA MET A 130 4.12 1.70 6.21
C MET A 130 3.05 2.49 5.44
N LEU A 131 3.47 3.43 4.59
CA LEU A 131 2.56 4.21 3.75
C LEU A 131 1.82 3.29 2.76
N ALA A 132 2.50 2.35 2.13
CA ALA A 132 1.88 1.36 1.24
C ALA A 132 0.78 0.57 1.95
N PHE A 133 1.01 0.10 3.18
CA PHE A 133 -0.03 -0.59 3.96
C PHE A 133 -1.25 0.30 4.23
N ARG A 134 -1.05 1.58 4.56
CA ARG A 134 -2.17 2.51 4.75
C ARG A 134 -2.96 2.71 3.46
N LEU A 135 -2.28 2.86 2.33
CA LEU A 135 -2.91 2.95 1.02
C LEU A 135 -3.69 1.67 0.67
N MET A 136 -3.16 0.50 0.99
CA MET A 136 -3.87 -0.78 0.80
C MET A 136 -5.17 -0.84 1.60
N ILE A 137 -5.18 -0.38 2.85
CA ILE A 137 -6.39 -0.31 3.67
C ILE A 137 -7.42 0.62 3.04
N VAL A 138 -7.01 1.81 2.59
CA VAL A 138 -7.90 2.76 1.94
C VAL A 138 -8.50 2.16 0.66
N SER A 139 -7.69 1.47 -0.15
CA SER A 139 -8.23 0.78 -1.33
C SER A 139 -9.16 -0.39 -0.99
N ALA A 140 -8.90 -1.13 0.08
CA ALA A 140 -9.79 -2.21 0.49
C ALA A 140 -11.16 -1.64 0.90
N LEU A 141 -11.17 -0.52 1.63
CA LEU A 141 -12.39 0.20 2.01
C LEU A 141 -13.14 0.73 0.79
N SER A 142 -12.44 1.33 -0.19
CA SER A 142 -13.09 1.80 -1.42
C SER A 142 -13.74 0.64 -2.20
N GLY A 143 -13.07 -0.52 -2.25
CA GLY A 143 -13.62 -1.74 -2.83
C GLY A 143 -14.89 -2.20 -2.10
N PHE A 144 -14.88 -2.22 -0.76
CA PHE A 144 -16.05 -2.61 0.03
C PHE A 144 -17.25 -1.69 -0.19
N ILE A 145 -17.03 -0.37 -0.21
CA ILE A 145 -18.09 0.61 -0.49
C ILE A 145 -18.61 0.44 -1.93
N ALA A 146 -17.72 0.16 -2.89
CA ALA A 146 -18.14 -0.10 -4.26
C ALA A 146 -18.96 -1.38 -4.40
N VAL A 147 -18.64 -2.45 -3.66
CA VAL A 147 -19.48 -3.66 -3.59
C VAL A 147 -20.85 -3.31 -3.04
N TYR A 148 -20.92 -2.55 -1.95
CA TYR A 148 -22.19 -2.13 -1.36
C TYR A 148 -23.03 -1.32 -2.34
N ALA A 149 -22.45 -0.33 -3.02
CA ALA A 149 -23.13 0.46 -4.05
C ALA A 149 -23.59 -0.42 -5.22
N GLY A 150 -22.74 -1.34 -5.70
CA GLY A 150 -23.11 -2.28 -6.75
C GLY A 150 -24.27 -3.20 -6.36
N VAL A 151 -24.26 -3.75 -5.15
CA VAL A 151 -25.36 -4.59 -4.62
C VAL A 151 -26.63 -3.77 -4.47
N LYS A 152 -26.55 -2.56 -3.92
CA LYS A 152 -27.69 -1.64 -3.81
C LYS A 152 -28.27 -1.31 -5.19
N GLY A 153 -27.41 -1.04 -6.17
CA GLY A 153 -27.81 -0.83 -7.57
C GLY A 153 -28.53 -2.05 -8.16
N LEU A 154 -28.07 -3.28 -7.88
CA LEU A 154 -28.75 -4.50 -8.32
C LEU A 154 -30.17 -4.63 -7.76
N PHE A 155 -30.43 -4.18 -6.52
CA PHE A 155 -31.77 -4.18 -5.93
C PHE A 155 -32.68 -3.06 -6.49
N MET A 156 -32.13 -2.12 -7.24
CA MET A 156 -32.85 -1.00 -7.86
C MET A 156 -33.05 -1.18 -9.38
N LEU A 157 -32.59 -2.32 -9.93
CA LEU A 157 -32.90 -2.76 -11.30
C LEU A 157 -34.32 -3.31 -11.39
#